data_AF-A0A6L7UQR9-F1
#
_entry.id   AF-A0A6L7UQR9-F1
#
_cell.length_a   1.000
_cell.length_b   1.000
_cell.length_c   1.000
_cell.angle_alpha   90.00
_cell.angle_beta   90.00
_cell.angle_gamma   90.00
#
_symmetry.space_group_name_H-M   'P 1'
#
loop_
_entity.id
_entity.type
_entity.pdbx_description
1 polymer ?
#
loop_
_entity_poly.entity_id
_entity_poly.type
_entity_poly.pdbx_seq_one_letter_code
_entity_poly.pdbx_strand_id
1 'polypeptide(L)'
;MAESRRTFLKQSAATVAAVSLTGCAPEAAGATPVPLPAETLRAVADAVLPGELDEDGRERAVRAFERWSEALEPVAELSHPYLVPEIRYSGPDPRPGWVAQLEGLEKECESRHGVSLSDLAVSGRRELLARPVADTGPGLGVPQQADHVALALMAHFFGSAIATDLCYGRAIRRELCRSIEGAEDEPAPLGAAP
;
A
#
# COMPACT_ATOMS: atom_id res chain seq x y z
N MET A 1 14.86 67.15 33.01
CA MET A 1 13.64 66.75 32.26
C MET A 1 13.99 65.52 31.47
N ALA A 2 13.58 64.34 31.95
CA ALA A 2 13.96 63.06 31.36
C ALA A 2 12.98 62.71 30.24
N GLU A 3 13.44 62.85 29.01
CA GLU A 3 12.69 62.47 27.82
C GLU A 3 12.44 60.97 27.84
N SER A 4 11.15 60.59 27.72
CA SER A 4 10.68 59.25 27.97
C SER A 4 11.13 58.30 26.86
N ARG A 5 11.96 57.31 27.21
CA ARG A 5 12.36 56.18 26.33
C ARG A 5 11.16 55.46 25.68
N ARG A 6 9.96 55.64 26.24
CA ARG A 6 8.67 55.15 25.73
C ARG A 6 8.12 55.92 24.51
N THR A 7 8.54 57.16 24.28
CA THR A 7 8.10 57.96 23.12
C THR A 7 8.94 57.65 21.89
N PHE A 8 10.24 57.36 22.09
CA PHE A 8 11.16 56.98 21.01
C PHE A 8 10.81 55.61 20.40
N LEU A 9 10.45 54.62 21.23
CA LEU A 9 9.98 53.30 20.75
C LEU A 9 8.63 53.35 20.02
N LYS A 10 7.83 54.40 20.20
CA LYS A 10 6.54 54.57 19.51
C LYS A 10 6.66 55.16 18.10
N GLN A 11 7.79 55.76 17.74
CA GLN A 11 7.99 56.42 16.45
C GLN A 11 8.77 55.58 15.41
N SER A 12 9.21 54.36 15.74
CA SER A 12 10.05 53.54 14.85
C SER A 12 9.33 52.36 14.17
N ALA A 13 8.01 52.23 14.26
CA ALA A 13 7.27 51.09 13.70
C ALA A 13 6.36 51.49 12.53
N ALA A 14 6.92 52.17 11.53
CA ALA A 14 6.25 52.36 10.26
C ALA A 14 7.29 52.37 9.14
N THR A 15 7.59 51.20 8.57
CA THR A 15 7.70 50.94 7.12
C THR A 15 8.42 49.60 6.84
N VAL A 16 7.91 48.91 5.82
CA VAL A 16 8.47 47.74 5.10
C VAL A 16 8.30 46.35 5.75
N ALA A 17 7.17 45.69 5.45
CA ALA A 17 7.11 44.28 5.08
C ALA A 17 5.74 43.97 4.46
N ALA A 18 5.41 44.63 3.35
CA ALA A 18 4.26 44.29 2.51
C ALA A 18 4.73 43.53 1.26
N VAL A 19 5.61 42.54 1.43
CA VAL A 19 5.97 41.56 0.37
C VAL A 19 6.42 40.28 1.09
N SER A 20 5.87 39.14 0.66
CA SER A 20 6.29 37.77 0.99
C SER A 20 5.78 37.14 2.30
N LEU A 21 4.47 37.14 2.51
CA LEU A 21 3.80 35.96 3.08
C LEU A 21 2.76 35.47 2.07
N THR A 22 3.21 35.15 0.86
CA THR A 22 2.59 34.04 0.13
C THR A 22 2.85 32.85 1.03
N GLY A 23 1.86 32.51 1.85
CA GLY A 23 1.97 31.40 2.77
C GLY A 23 2.51 30.20 2.00
N CYS A 24 3.62 29.64 2.47
CA CYS A 24 3.81 28.21 2.37
C CYS A 24 2.67 27.58 3.17
N ALA A 25 1.46 27.61 2.62
CA ALA A 25 0.67 26.39 2.69
C ALA A 25 1.56 25.36 2.00
N PRO A 26 1.85 24.20 2.62
CA PRO A 26 2.12 23.06 1.79
C PRO A 26 0.86 22.90 0.95
N GLU A 27 0.84 23.47 -0.25
CA GLU A 27 0.13 22.80 -1.32
C GLU A 27 0.73 21.41 -1.28
N ALA A 28 -0.06 20.45 -0.78
CA ALA A 28 0.08 19.07 -1.14
C ALA A 28 -0.11 19.06 -2.66
N ALA A 29 0.93 19.49 -3.38
CA ALA A 29 1.11 19.21 -4.78
C ALA A 29 1.05 17.69 -4.80
N GLY A 30 -0.11 17.17 -5.18
CA GLY A 30 -0.36 15.74 -5.29
C GLY A 30 0.68 15.22 -6.25
N ALA A 31 1.81 14.77 -5.71
CA ALA A 31 2.84 14.13 -6.48
C ALA A 31 2.18 12.90 -7.08
N THR A 32 2.14 12.83 -8.40
CA THR A 32 1.62 11.65 -9.08
C THR A 32 2.38 10.43 -8.54
N PRO A 33 1.68 9.42 -7.98
CA PRO A 33 2.34 8.26 -7.41
C PRO A 33 3.27 7.61 -8.44
N VAL A 34 4.49 7.27 -8.04
CA VAL A 34 5.45 6.61 -8.94
C VAL A 34 4.89 5.23 -9.31
N PRO A 35 4.63 4.93 -10.60
CA PRO A 35 4.01 3.67 -11.00
C PRO A 35 4.92 2.48 -10.64
N LEU A 36 4.32 1.37 -10.21
CA LEU A 36 5.05 0.12 -9.97
C LEU A 36 5.41 -0.53 -11.32
N PRO A 37 6.59 -1.15 -11.47
CA PRO A 37 6.94 -1.97 -12.63
C PRO A 37 5.95 -3.12 -12.83
N ALA A 38 4.98 -2.93 -13.72
CA ALA A 38 3.77 -3.76 -13.77
C ALA A 38 4.05 -5.21 -14.23
N GLU A 39 5.04 -5.42 -15.09
CA GLU A 39 5.44 -6.76 -15.54
C GLU A 39 6.13 -7.55 -14.42
N THR A 40 7.14 -6.94 -13.78
CA THR A 40 7.85 -7.52 -12.64
C THR A 40 6.89 -7.80 -11.48
N LEU A 41 5.92 -6.91 -11.21
CA LEU A 41 4.91 -7.12 -10.18
C LEU A 41 4.02 -8.34 -10.47
N ARG A 42 3.61 -8.55 -11.73
CA ARG A 42 2.87 -9.77 -12.13
C ARG A 42 3.72 -11.03 -11.97
N ALA A 43 5.00 -10.98 -12.31
CA ALA A 43 5.92 -12.10 -12.13
C ALA A 43 6.08 -12.47 -10.64
N VAL A 44 6.12 -11.47 -9.75
CA VAL A 44 6.08 -11.66 -8.29
C VAL A 44 4.74 -12.28 -7.87
N ALA A 45 3.60 -11.77 -8.38
CA ALA A 45 2.27 -12.28 -8.05
C ALA A 45 2.11 -13.77 -8.41
N ASP A 46 2.61 -14.20 -9.56
CA ASP A 46 2.61 -15.62 -9.99
C ASP A 46 3.40 -16.52 -9.02
N ALA A 47 4.45 -16.00 -8.41
CA ALA A 47 5.26 -16.76 -7.46
C ALA A 47 4.60 -16.90 -6.08
N VAL A 48 3.90 -15.86 -5.60
CA VAL A 48 3.43 -15.76 -4.20
C VAL A 48 1.94 -15.93 -3.98
N LEU A 49 1.10 -15.70 -4.99
CA LEU A 49 -0.35 -15.88 -4.86
C LEU A 49 -0.73 -17.37 -4.98
N PRO A 50 -1.89 -17.77 -4.43
CA PRO A 50 -2.34 -19.16 -4.47
C PRO A 50 -2.52 -19.70 -5.89
N GLY A 51 -2.26 -21.00 -6.07
CA GLY A 51 -2.39 -21.67 -7.37
C GLY A 51 -3.84 -21.94 -7.80
N GLU A 52 -4.79 -21.76 -6.88
CA GLU A 52 -6.23 -21.86 -7.08
C GLU A 52 -6.79 -20.68 -7.90
N LEU A 53 -6.04 -19.57 -7.99
CA LEU A 53 -6.38 -18.46 -8.88
C LEU A 53 -5.99 -18.81 -10.31
N ASP A 54 -6.92 -18.56 -11.23
CA ASP A 54 -6.58 -18.56 -12.64
C ASP A 54 -5.80 -17.27 -13.02
N GLU A 55 -5.48 -17.14 -14.31
CA GLU A 55 -4.73 -15.99 -14.81
C GLU A 55 -5.50 -14.67 -14.61
N ASP A 56 -6.82 -14.69 -14.84
CA ASP A 56 -7.69 -13.52 -14.68
C ASP A 56 -7.83 -13.13 -13.20
N GLY A 57 -8.01 -14.10 -12.30
CA GLY A 57 -8.06 -13.91 -10.86
C GLY A 57 -6.79 -13.28 -10.32
N ARG A 58 -5.64 -13.75 -10.81
CA ARG A 58 -4.33 -13.18 -10.46
C ARG A 58 -4.16 -11.76 -10.98
N GLU A 59 -4.51 -11.50 -12.24
CA GLU A 59 -4.47 -10.14 -12.80
C GLU A 59 -5.38 -9.18 -12.03
N ARG A 60 -6.58 -9.63 -11.63
CA ARG A 60 -7.49 -8.82 -10.80
C ARG A 60 -6.91 -8.53 -9.42
N ALA A 61 -6.21 -9.49 -8.81
CA ALA A 61 -5.51 -9.28 -7.53
C ALA A 61 -4.40 -8.22 -7.65
N VAL A 62 -3.57 -8.31 -8.69
CA VAL A 62 -2.51 -7.33 -8.98
C VAL A 62 -3.10 -5.94 -9.20
N ARG A 63 -4.10 -5.82 -10.08
CA ARG A 63 -4.75 -4.52 -10.32
C ARG A 63 -5.44 -3.95 -9.09
N ALA A 64 -6.00 -4.80 -8.24
CA ALA A 64 -6.58 -4.34 -6.98
C ALA A 64 -5.50 -3.77 -6.05
N PHE A 65 -4.33 -4.42 -5.97
CA PHE A 65 -3.19 -3.92 -5.22
C PHE A 65 -2.64 -2.61 -5.79
N GLU A 66 -2.48 -2.51 -7.11
CA GLU A 66 -2.05 -1.26 -7.78
C GLU A 66 -2.99 -0.11 -7.43
N ARG A 67 -4.30 -0.28 -7.65
CA ARG A 67 -5.32 0.75 -7.33
C ARG A 67 -5.31 1.13 -5.85
N TRP A 68 -5.24 0.14 -4.96
CA TRP A 68 -5.16 0.39 -3.52
C TRP A 68 -3.93 1.21 -3.16
N SER A 69 -2.76 0.87 -3.73
CA SER A 69 -1.51 1.59 -3.47
C SER A 69 -1.48 2.99 -4.09
N GLU A 70 -2.18 3.24 -5.19
CA GLU A 70 -2.32 4.57 -5.81
C GLU A 70 -3.23 5.49 -4.99
N ALA A 71 -4.22 4.90 -4.33
CA ALA A 71 -5.15 5.61 -3.46
C ALA A 71 -4.63 5.77 -2.02
N LEU A 72 -3.45 5.23 -1.70
CA LEU A 72 -2.88 5.35 -0.36
C LEU A 72 -2.50 6.81 -0.10
N GLU A 73 -3.06 7.39 0.95
CA GLU A 73 -2.69 8.73 1.40
C GLU A 73 -1.54 8.63 2.42
N PRO A 74 -0.34 9.14 2.09
CA PRO A 74 0.81 9.08 2.99
C PRO A 74 0.63 10.00 4.19
N VAL A 75 1.04 9.55 5.38
CA VAL A 75 0.99 10.33 6.62
C VAL A 75 -0.43 10.86 6.93
N ALA A 76 -1.45 10.13 6.49
CA ALA A 76 -2.85 10.44 6.74
C ALA A 76 -3.22 10.18 8.20
N GLU A 77 -4.10 11.02 8.75
CA GLU A 77 -4.68 10.80 10.06
C GLU A 77 -5.53 9.52 10.07
N LEU A 78 -5.23 8.61 10.98
CA LEU A 78 -5.95 7.35 11.13
C LEU A 78 -7.21 7.55 11.96
N SER A 79 -8.20 6.68 11.72
CA SER A 79 -9.43 6.68 12.52
C SER A 79 -9.12 6.55 14.01
N HIS A 80 -9.69 7.46 14.79
CA HIS A 80 -9.52 7.52 16.24
C HIS A 80 -10.38 6.45 16.91
N PRO A 81 -9.76 5.46 17.59
CA PRO A 81 -10.53 4.54 18.41
C PRO A 81 -11.24 5.31 19.53
N TYR A 82 -12.47 4.92 19.84
CA TYR A 82 -13.20 5.49 20.97
C TYR A 82 -12.38 5.34 22.26
N LEU A 83 -12.30 6.41 23.07
CA LEU A 83 -11.55 6.47 24.34
C LEU A 83 -10.02 6.41 24.23
N VAL A 84 -9.43 6.54 23.04
CA VAL A 84 -7.98 6.73 22.88
C VAL A 84 -7.72 8.22 22.63
N PRO A 85 -7.02 8.92 23.54
CA PRO A 85 -6.83 10.38 23.44
C PRO A 85 -5.70 10.78 22.46
N GLU A 86 -5.05 9.81 21.82
CA GLU A 86 -3.92 10.02 20.94
C GLU A 86 -4.33 9.95 19.47
N ILE A 87 -3.92 10.98 18.71
CA ILE A 87 -4.05 11.02 17.25
C ILE A 87 -2.96 10.15 16.63
N ARG A 88 -3.33 9.21 15.77
CA ARG A 88 -2.40 8.35 15.05
C ARG A 88 -2.37 8.72 13.58
N TYR A 89 -1.21 8.53 12.96
CA TYR A 89 -1.01 8.78 11.53
C TYR A 89 -0.52 7.50 10.84
N SER A 90 -0.79 7.40 9.53
CA SER A 90 -0.22 6.37 8.67
C SER A 90 1.27 6.62 8.46
N GLY A 91 1.96 5.62 7.91
CA GLY A 91 3.38 5.74 7.56
C GLY A 91 3.62 6.62 6.33
N PRO A 92 4.89 6.82 5.96
CA PRO A 92 5.25 7.42 4.68
C PRO A 92 4.78 6.54 3.50
N ASP A 93 4.80 7.11 2.28
CA ASP A 93 4.50 6.35 1.05
C ASP A 93 5.52 5.21 0.89
N PRO A 94 5.09 3.93 0.90
CA PRO A 94 5.99 2.80 0.74
C PRO A 94 6.38 2.55 -0.72
N ARG A 95 5.67 3.14 -1.70
CA ARG A 95 5.85 2.83 -3.13
C ARG A 95 7.26 3.08 -3.65
N PRO A 96 7.97 4.18 -3.31
CA PRO A 96 9.34 4.37 -3.79
C PRO A 96 10.27 3.22 -3.36
N GLY A 97 10.07 2.69 -2.15
CA GLY A 97 10.79 1.51 -1.66
C GLY A 97 10.43 0.25 -2.45
N TRP A 98 9.15 0.05 -2.73
CA TRP A 98 8.68 -1.09 -3.53
C TRP A 98 9.16 -1.06 -4.98
N VAL A 99 9.22 0.13 -5.62
CA VAL A 99 9.80 0.29 -6.96
C VAL A 99 11.27 -0.13 -6.94
N ALA A 100 12.05 0.36 -5.97
CA ALA A 100 13.45 -0.02 -5.84
C ALA A 100 13.64 -1.53 -5.59
N GLN A 101 12.73 -2.17 -4.84
CA GLN A 101 12.74 -3.62 -4.63
C GLN A 101 12.46 -4.38 -5.92
N LEU A 102 11.45 -3.98 -6.70
CA LEU A 102 11.13 -4.62 -7.98
C LEU A 102 12.26 -4.48 -8.99
N GLU A 103 12.86 -3.27 -9.11
CA GLU A 103 14.05 -3.07 -9.94
C GLU A 103 15.26 -3.88 -9.45
N GLY A 104 15.40 -4.05 -8.14
CA GLY A 104 16.43 -4.88 -7.54
C GLY A 104 16.28 -6.36 -7.91
N LEU A 105 15.05 -6.89 -7.84
CA LEU A 105 14.72 -8.25 -8.25
C LEU A 105 14.99 -8.50 -9.73
N GLU A 106 14.64 -7.53 -10.59
CA GLU A 106 14.91 -7.60 -12.03
C GLU A 106 16.42 -7.73 -12.30
N LYS A 107 17.22 -6.82 -11.72
CA LYS A 107 18.70 -6.85 -11.84
C LYS A 107 19.32 -8.11 -11.26
N GLU A 108 18.81 -8.61 -10.14
CA GLU A 108 19.27 -9.86 -9.52
C GLU A 108 18.98 -11.05 -10.43
N CYS A 109 17.80 -11.10 -11.05
CA CYS A 109 17.41 -12.14 -11.99
C CYS A 109 18.29 -12.11 -13.25
N GLU A 110 18.46 -10.94 -13.86
CA GLU A 110 19.34 -10.74 -15.02
C GLU A 110 20.78 -11.18 -14.69
N SER A 111 21.29 -10.80 -13.51
CA SER A 111 22.65 -11.14 -13.11
C SER A 111 22.87 -12.63 -12.83
N ARG A 112 21.87 -13.35 -12.29
CA ARG A 112 22.01 -14.77 -11.90
C ARG A 112 21.61 -15.74 -13.00
N HIS A 113 20.63 -15.36 -13.82
CA HIS A 113 19.99 -16.25 -14.77
C HIS A 113 20.08 -15.75 -16.22
N GLY A 114 20.49 -14.49 -16.45
CA GLY A 114 20.63 -13.92 -17.79
C GLY A 114 19.30 -13.63 -18.49
N VAL A 115 18.19 -13.65 -17.76
CA VAL A 115 16.82 -13.43 -18.24
C VAL A 115 16.08 -12.48 -17.31
N SER A 116 14.98 -11.89 -17.78
CA SER A 116 14.07 -11.09 -16.96
C SER A 116 13.37 -11.93 -15.90
N LEU A 117 12.82 -11.29 -14.88
CA LEU A 117 12.05 -12.00 -13.85
C LEU A 117 10.79 -12.65 -14.44
N SER A 118 10.16 -12.02 -15.42
CA SER A 118 8.98 -12.53 -16.12
C SER A 118 9.27 -13.75 -16.99
N ASP A 119 10.47 -13.88 -17.55
CA ASP A 119 10.86 -15.06 -18.34
C ASP A 119 11.37 -16.22 -17.48
N LEU A 120 11.72 -15.95 -16.21
CA LEU A 120 12.16 -16.99 -15.28
C LEU A 120 11.01 -17.95 -14.92
N ALA A 121 11.28 -19.25 -14.82
CA ALA A 121 10.31 -20.22 -14.35
C ALA A 121 9.83 -19.91 -12.92
N VAL A 122 8.57 -20.21 -12.60
CA VAL A 122 7.94 -19.92 -11.28
C VAL A 122 8.77 -20.43 -10.10
N SER A 123 9.40 -21.60 -10.22
CA SER A 123 10.29 -22.13 -9.17
C SER A 123 11.49 -21.23 -8.90
N GLY A 124 12.11 -20.67 -9.94
CA GLY A 124 13.21 -19.71 -9.81
C GLY A 124 12.75 -18.39 -9.22
N ARG A 125 11.57 -17.89 -9.61
CA ARG A 125 10.98 -16.68 -9.00
C ARG A 125 10.73 -16.88 -7.49
N ARG A 126 10.22 -18.05 -7.11
CA ARG A 126 10.03 -18.43 -5.69
C ARG A 126 11.34 -18.51 -4.93
N GLU A 127 12.41 -18.98 -5.56
CA GLU A 127 13.75 -19.01 -4.94
C GLU A 127 14.26 -17.60 -4.64
N LEU A 128 14.16 -16.67 -5.59
CA LEU A 128 14.55 -15.27 -5.39
C LEU A 128 13.74 -14.59 -4.27
N LEU A 129 12.45 -14.95 -4.14
CA LEU A 129 11.55 -14.41 -3.13
C LEU A 129 11.59 -15.18 -1.80
N ALA A 130 12.29 -16.30 -1.71
CA ALA A 130 12.24 -17.18 -0.53
C ALA A 130 12.73 -16.45 0.73
N ARG A 131 13.81 -15.67 0.64
CA ARG A 131 14.36 -14.92 1.77
C ARG A 131 13.39 -13.86 2.31
N PRO A 132 12.93 -12.88 1.51
CA PRO A 132 12.01 -11.86 2.03
C PRO A 132 10.68 -12.45 2.51
N VAL A 133 10.24 -13.61 1.98
CA VAL A 133 9.03 -14.28 2.44
C VAL A 133 9.24 -15.07 3.74
N ALA A 134 10.39 -15.72 3.90
CA ALA A 134 10.68 -16.56 5.07
C ALA A 134 10.81 -15.77 6.37
N ASP A 135 11.23 -14.50 6.29
CA ASP A 135 11.42 -13.63 7.46
C ASP A 135 10.07 -13.09 8.02
N THR A 136 8.94 -13.49 7.45
CA THR A 136 7.61 -13.08 7.93
C THR A 136 7.28 -13.79 9.24
N GLY A 137 6.83 -13.02 10.24
CA GLY A 137 6.23 -13.57 11.46
C GLY A 137 4.91 -14.31 11.21
N PRO A 138 4.17 -14.70 12.27
CA PRO A 138 2.95 -15.51 12.14
C PRO A 138 1.79 -14.83 11.39
N GLY A 139 1.92 -13.56 10.99
CA GLY A 139 0.95 -12.84 10.20
C GLY A 139 1.63 -11.84 9.26
N LEU A 140 0.94 -11.53 8.16
CA LEU A 140 1.42 -10.61 7.12
C LEU A 140 1.30 -9.13 7.50
N GLY A 141 0.55 -8.80 8.56
CA GLY A 141 0.36 -7.43 9.02
C GLY A 141 -0.50 -6.58 8.07
N VAL A 142 -0.33 -5.25 8.14
CA VAL A 142 -1.00 -4.32 7.21
C VAL A 142 -0.10 -4.09 5.98
N PRO A 143 -0.66 -4.09 4.75
CA PRO A 143 0.15 -4.07 3.53
C PRO A 143 1.13 -2.89 3.43
N GLN A 144 0.73 -1.69 3.87
CA GLN A 144 1.59 -0.49 3.80
C GLN A 144 2.78 -0.51 4.77
N GLN A 145 2.80 -1.42 5.75
CA GLN A 145 3.91 -1.57 6.71
C GLN A 145 4.80 -2.77 6.37
N ALA A 146 4.53 -3.47 5.28
CA ALA A 146 5.30 -4.64 4.90
C ALA A 146 6.70 -4.24 4.43
N ASP A 147 7.72 -4.91 4.95
CA ASP A 147 9.13 -4.65 4.62
C ASP A 147 9.47 -4.94 3.15
N HIS A 148 8.67 -5.76 2.47
CA HIS A 148 8.88 -6.16 1.09
C HIS A 148 7.58 -6.15 0.27
N VAL A 149 7.65 -5.72 -0.99
CA VAL A 149 6.49 -5.61 -1.91
C VAL A 149 5.73 -6.93 -2.08
N ALA A 150 6.44 -8.06 -2.09
CA ALA A 150 5.81 -9.38 -2.14
C ALA A 150 4.93 -9.67 -0.90
N LEU A 151 5.38 -9.25 0.29
CA LEU A 151 4.61 -9.35 1.52
C LEU A 151 3.42 -8.40 1.50
N ALA A 152 3.61 -7.16 1.00
CA ALA A 152 2.52 -6.20 0.83
C ALA A 152 1.41 -6.74 -0.08
N LEU A 153 1.79 -7.32 -1.22
CA LEU A 153 0.86 -7.93 -2.17
C LEU A 153 0.10 -9.10 -1.53
N MET A 154 0.80 -10.01 -0.84
CA MET A 154 0.15 -11.11 -0.12
C MET A 154 -0.78 -10.60 0.98
N ALA A 155 -0.33 -9.64 1.81
CA ALA A 155 -1.14 -9.06 2.88
C ALA A 155 -2.43 -8.46 2.33
N HIS A 156 -2.33 -7.75 1.20
CA HIS A 156 -3.48 -7.14 0.53
C HIS A 156 -4.42 -8.20 -0.02
N PHE A 157 -3.90 -9.22 -0.73
CA PHE A 157 -4.72 -10.30 -1.28
C PHE A 157 -5.42 -11.11 -0.18
N PHE A 158 -4.69 -11.61 0.82
CA PHE A 158 -5.27 -12.41 1.90
C PHE A 158 -6.20 -11.59 2.81
N GLY A 159 -6.06 -10.26 2.81
CA GLY A 159 -7.00 -9.32 3.44
C GLY A 159 -8.32 -9.13 2.68
N SER A 160 -8.45 -9.61 1.44
CA SER A 160 -9.63 -9.38 0.59
C SER A 160 -10.78 -10.37 0.83
N ALA A 161 -12.01 -10.00 0.43
CA ALA A 161 -13.14 -10.93 0.45
C ALA A 161 -12.90 -12.21 -0.39
N ILE A 162 -12.23 -12.10 -1.54
CA ILE A 162 -12.04 -13.26 -2.44
C ILE A 162 -11.13 -14.33 -1.84
N ALA A 163 -10.10 -13.93 -1.10
CA ALA A 163 -9.25 -14.88 -0.37
C ALA A 163 -10.02 -15.62 0.73
N THR A 164 -10.99 -14.95 1.37
CA THR A 164 -11.89 -15.60 2.34
C THR A 164 -12.78 -16.62 1.64
N ASP A 165 -13.39 -16.24 0.52
CA ASP A 165 -14.26 -17.11 -0.25
C ASP A 165 -13.53 -18.38 -0.75
N LEU A 166 -12.28 -18.23 -1.22
CA LEU A 166 -11.42 -19.33 -1.63
C LEU A 166 -11.04 -20.25 -0.46
N CYS A 167 -10.68 -19.69 0.68
CA CYS A 167 -10.30 -20.47 1.87
C CYS A 167 -11.43 -21.41 2.34
N TYR A 168 -12.68 -20.96 2.23
CA TYR A 168 -13.85 -21.76 2.61
C TYR A 168 -14.51 -22.52 1.46
N GLY A 169 -14.13 -22.25 0.20
CA GLY A 169 -14.84 -22.78 -0.98
C GLY A 169 -16.32 -22.33 -1.04
N ARG A 170 -16.59 -21.12 -0.57
CA ARG A 170 -17.93 -20.56 -0.37
C ARG A 170 -18.00 -19.10 -0.79
N ALA A 171 -19.09 -18.68 -1.40
CA ALA A 171 -19.35 -17.29 -1.79
C ALA A 171 -19.81 -16.45 -0.58
N ILE A 172 -18.95 -16.29 0.42
CA ILE A 172 -19.24 -15.55 1.66
C ILE A 172 -19.39 -14.06 1.36
N ARG A 173 -18.52 -13.52 0.49
CA ARG A 173 -18.52 -12.12 0.07
C ARG A 173 -18.55 -11.16 1.27
N ARG A 174 -17.60 -11.34 2.19
CA ARG A 174 -17.44 -10.61 3.47
C ARG A 174 -17.75 -9.10 3.43
N GLU A 175 -17.46 -8.43 2.32
CA GLU A 175 -17.62 -6.98 2.15
C GLU A 175 -19.02 -6.56 1.68
N LEU A 176 -19.90 -7.53 1.39
CA LEU A 176 -21.27 -7.32 0.95
C LEU A 176 -22.24 -7.78 2.03
N CYS A 177 -23.10 -6.87 2.50
CA CYS A 177 -24.17 -7.21 3.42
C CYS A 177 -25.19 -8.14 2.75
N ARG A 178 -25.58 -9.21 3.45
CA ARG A 178 -26.75 -10.02 3.10
C ARG A 178 -28.01 -9.38 3.65
N SER A 179 -29.15 -9.67 3.03
CA SER A 179 -30.46 -9.37 3.64
C SER A 179 -30.60 -10.12 4.96
N ILE A 180 -31.46 -9.61 5.86
CA ILE A 180 -31.84 -10.32 7.09
C ILE A 180 -32.54 -11.64 6.76
N GLU A 181 -33.38 -11.65 5.73
CA GLU A 181 -33.98 -12.87 5.21
C GLU A 181 -32.88 -13.75 4.60
N GLY A 182 -32.73 -14.98 5.11
CA GLY A 182 -31.68 -15.93 4.72
C GLY A 182 -30.31 -15.65 5.34
N ALA A 183 -30.22 -14.80 6.37
CA ALA A 183 -28.97 -14.51 7.07
C ALA A 183 -28.43 -15.69 7.89
N GLU A 184 -29.26 -16.69 8.15
CA GLU A 184 -28.90 -17.97 8.76
C GLU A 184 -28.45 -19.02 7.74
N ASP A 185 -28.76 -18.84 6.45
CA ASP A 185 -28.44 -19.82 5.41
C ASP A 185 -26.93 -19.88 5.16
N GLU A 186 -26.43 -21.10 4.96
CA GLU A 186 -25.04 -21.33 4.56
C GLU A 186 -24.79 -20.63 3.21
N PRO A 187 -23.65 -19.91 3.05
CA PRO A 187 -23.30 -19.32 1.77
C PRO A 187 -23.24 -20.37 0.65
N ALA A 188 -23.58 -19.97 -0.57
CA ALA A 188 -23.52 -20.88 -1.71
C ALA A 188 -22.08 -21.36 -1.95
N PRO A 189 -21.88 -22.58 -2.50
CA PRO A 189 -20.58 -23.02 -2.99
C PRO A 189 -19.95 -22.01 -3.95
N LEU A 190 -18.63 -21.84 -3.86
CA LEU A 190 -17.90 -21.08 -4.86
C LEU A 190 -17.98 -21.81 -6.20
N GLY A 191 -18.25 -21.08 -7.28
CA GLY A 191 -18.35 -21.64 -8.63
C GLY A 191 -16.98 -22.04 -9.20
N ALA A 192 -16.79 -21.87 -10.50
CA ALA A 192 -15.46 -22.03 -11.10
C ALA A 192 -14.42 -21.11 -10.43
N ALA A 193 -13.14 -21.50 -10.53
CA ALA A 193 -12.03 -20.73 -10.00
C ALA A 193 -12.11 -19.27 -10.47
N PRO A 194 -12.02 -18.30 -9.56
CA PRO A 194 -12.06 -16.89 -9.91
C PRO A 194 -10.73 -16.39 -10.46
#